data_AF-A0A5N7B111-F1
#
_entry.id   AF-A0A5N7B111-F1
#
_cell.length_a   1.000
_cell.length_b   1.000
_cell.length_c   1.000
_cell.angle_alpha   90.00
_cell.angle_beta   90.00
_cell.angle_gamma   90.00
#
_symmetry.space_group_name_H-M   'P 1'
#
loop_
_entity.id
_entity.type
_entity.pdbx_description
1 polymer ?
#
loop_
_entity_poly.entity_id
_entity_poly.type
_entity_poly.pdbx_seq_one_letter_code
_entity_poly.pdbx_strand_id
1 'polypeptide(L)'
;MGVAKKTRKFAQVKRAIKKHDDRAKKDNNAPKQDKAKGDEVVRAIPQAPSNMFFAANTALGPPYHVLVDTNFVSHSIRAKTDMLKSMMDLLYAKCIPTFTDCTIAELEKLGDKFRLALRVAKDPRWARVRCDHPGTYADDCLVDRITKHRIYIVATNDKDLVRRIRKIPGVPIMKVARAKYVIESKSAGVIGLTTALRIQETLNRNQRIYLIARDFPSTTSLNYASPWAGAHYRPVPGSTSQAVREEAQAKETYAYLKHLASSDPSSGVAAVEGIEHLENPPAEYLDEKNVQECYGHLDGFRVLERDECPAGVKWGARYDTFVINSPVYCAHLLRKFVLGGGVTREYTVLDPKEAFYLAPNVKTVVNCSGLGLGDEKSFIIRGQTCLVRNPCSQTVTRQNVDGSWSFCIPRPLSGGTIIGGTKQPHNYDPNPSTETRERLLANAAKWFPFTPESEGKFDVIRDVVGRRPAREGGMRIETEKVGDSRFVVHAYGAGGRGFELSWGVAGDVVKLMASNGLLVGEKASL
;
A
#
# COMPACT_ATOMS: atom_id res chain seq x y z
N MET A 1 96.59 9.05 45.11
CA MET A 1 96.38 10.45 44.71
C MET A 1 95.33 10.49 43.60
N GLY A 2 94.35 11.40 43.66
CA GLY A 2 93.44 11.66 42.52
C GLY A 2 91.94 11.55 42.81
N VAL A 3 91.42 12.30 43.79
CA VAL A 3 90.43 13.39 43.58
C VAL A 3 88.99 12.92 43.30
N ALA A 4 88.15 13.02 44.34
CA ALA A 4 86.71 13.19 44.19
C ALA A 4 86.38 14.68 43.97
N LYS A 5 85.58 15.01 42.94
CA LYS A 5 84.87 16.29 42.84
C LYS A 5 83.44 16.10 42.31
N LYS A 6 82.50 16.62 43.10
CA LYS A 6 81.04 16.69 42.94
C LYS A 6 80.62 17.38 41.64
N THR A 7 79.44 17.05 41.09
CA THR A 7 78.35 18.04 40.88
C THR A 7 76.98 17.43 40.48
N ARG A 8 75.95 18.00 41.15
CA ARG A 8 74.49 18.09 40.96
C ARG A 8 73.81 17.34 39.79
N LYS A 9 72.84 16.47 40.13
CA LYS A 9 71.70 16.16 39.24
C LYS A 9 70.58 17.17 39.44
N PHE A 10 70.43 18.09 38.49
CA PHE A 10 69.21 18.86 38.28
C PHE A 10 68.10 17.94 37.78
N ALA A 11 66.87 18.22 38.18
CA ALA A 11 65.67 17.47 37.87
C ALA A 11 65.46 17.30 36.35
N GLN A 12 65.35 16.04 35.89
CA GLN A 12 64.73 15.72 34.60
C GLN A 12 63.34 15.12 34.85
N VAL A 13 62.38 15.84 34.32
CA VAL A 13 60.94 15.60 34.34
C VAL A 13 60.61 14.24 33.74
N LYS A 14 59.96 13.34 34.49
CA LYS A 14 59.42 12.09 33.94
C LYS A 14 58.15 12.41 33.13
N ARG A 15 58.27 12.38 31.80
CA ARG A 15 57.13 12.37 30.87
C ARG A 15 56.33 11.07 31.05
N ALA A 16 55.02 11.17 31.20
CA ALA A 16 54.11 10.04 31.27
C ALA A 16 53.99 9.33 29.91
N ILE A 17 54.06 8.00 29.92
CA ILE A 17 53.88 7.12 28.74
C ILE A 17 52.39 7.11 28.37
N LYS A 18 52.07 7.28 27.08
CA LYS A 18 50.69 7.31 26.56
C LYS A 18 50.15 5.91 26.32
N LYS A 19 48.81 5.80 26.30
CA LYS A 19 47.99 4.57 26.25
C LYS A 19 48.14 3.69 24.99
N HIS A 20 49.00 4.05 24.05
CA HIS A 20 49.22 3.37 22.76
C HIS A 20 50.72 3.09 22.50
N ASP A 21 51.47 2.76 23.55
CA ASP A 21 52.83 2.26 23.43
C ASP A 21 52.80 0.74 23.21
N ASP A 22 53.42 0.26 22.13
CA ASP A 22 53.42 -1.15 21.70
C ASP A 22 54.09 -2.10 22.70
N ARG A 23 54.74 -1.57 23.75
CA ARG A 23 55.27 -2.34 24.88
C ARG A 23 54.22 -2.80 25.90
N ALA A 24 52.95 -2.39 25.77
CA ALA A 24 51.88 -2.75 26.69
C ALA A 24 51.15 -4.09 26.39
N LYS A 25 51.62 -4.89 25.42
CA LYS A 25 51.09 -6.24 25.18
C LYS A 25 52.01 -7.29 25.81
N LYS A 26 51.62 -7.81 26.98
CA LYS A 26 52.14 -9.07 27.51
C LYS A 26 51.07 -10.15 27.46
N ASP A 27 51.54 -11.30 26.99
CA ASP A 27 50.88 -12.61 26.91
C ASP A 27 50.04 -12.95 28.13
N ASN A 28 48.85 -13.51 27.87
CA ASN A 28 48.09 -14.27 28.86
C ASN A 28 47.48 -15.49 28.19
N ASN A 29 48.29 -16.53 28.03
CA ASN A 29 47.81 -17.91 27.92
C ASN A 29 47.67 -18.47 29.33
N ALA A 30 46.46 -18.38 29.90
CA ALA A 30 46.06 -19.11 31.11
C ALA A 30 44.55 -19.41 31.05
N PRO A 31 44.10 -20.62 31.42
CA PRO A 31 42.69 -20.99 31.32
C PRO A 31 41.88 -20.25 32.40
N LYS A 32 40.90 -19.45 31.98
CA LYS A 32 39.97 -18.79 32.91
C LYS A 32 38.96 -19.81 33.43
N GLN A 33 39.03 -20.05 34.74
CA GLN A 33 37.99 -20.69 35.53
C GLN A 33 36.64 -19.99 35.34
N ASP A 34 35.59 -20.79 35.19
CA ASP A 34 34.20 -20.36 35.13
C ASP A 34 33.81 -19.58 36.40
N LYS A 35 33.77 -18.25 36.28
CA LYS A 35 32.98 -17.43 37.20
C LYS A 35 31.54 -17.48 36.72
N ALA A 36 30.68 -18.08 37.53
CA ALA A 36 29.23 -18.02 37.38
C ALA A 36 28.81 -16.58 37.08
N LYS A 37 28.28 -16.37 35.87
CA LYS A 37 27.58 -15.12 35.52
C LYS A 37 26.37 -15.04 36.43
N GLY A 38 26.32 -14.00 37.26
CA GLY A 38 25.10 -13.63 37.96
C GLY A 38 23.96 -13.43 36.96
N ASP A 39 22.77 -13.84 37.38
CA ASP A 39 21.51 -13.87 36.63
C ASP A 39 21.32 -12.69 35.67
N GLU A 40 21.69 -12.88 34.40
CA GLU A 40 21.01 -12.17 33.31
C GLU A 40 19.65 -12.83 33.18
N VAL A 41 18.60 -12.12 33.61
CA VAL A 41 17.21 -12.53 33.42
C VAL A 41 16.95 -12.66 31.92
N VAL A 42 17.14 -13.86 31.38
CA VAL A 42 16.67 -14.24 30.05
C VAL A 42 15.14 -14.17 30.13
N ARG A 43 14.58 -13.03 29.72
CA ARG A 43 13.12 -12.85 29.60
C ARG A 43 12.61 -13.81 28.53
N ALA A 44 12.23 -15.01 28.94
CA ALA A 44 11.53 -15.97 28.10
C ALA A 44 10.20 -15.32 27.66
N ILE A 45 10.14 -14.87 26.42
CA ILE A 45 8.91 -14.35 25.83
C ILE A 45 8.04 -15.58 25.54
N PRO A 46 6.86 -15.73 26.16
CA PRO A 46 5.95 -16.81 25.81
C PRO A 46 5.60 -16.71 24.33
N GLN A 47 5.92 -17.75 23.55
CA GLN A 47 5.51 -17.82 22.16
C GLN A 47 4.00 -17.94 22.09
N ALA A 48 3.34 -16.97 21.46
CA ALA A 48 1.91 -17.06 21.20
C ALA A 48 1.63 -18.25 20.27
N PRO A 49 0.58 -19.05 20.54
CA PRO A 49 0.24 -20.18 19.70
C PRO A 49 -0.10 -19.72 18.28
N SER A 50 0.40 -20.44 17.27
CA SER A 50 0.35 -20.04 15.85
C SER A 50 -1.08 -19.83 15.34
N ASN A 51 -2.06 -20.55 15.89
CA ASN A 51 -3.49 -20.39 15.58
C ASN A 51 -4.02 -18.96 15.80
N MET A 52 -3.48 -18.23 16.78
CA MET A 52 -3.85 -16.85 17.11
C MET A 52 -3.37 -15.83 16.07
N PHE A 53 -2.39 -16.18 15.23
CA PHE A 53 -1.97 -15.35 14.09
C PHE A 53 -2.92 -15.47 12.90
N PHE A 54 -3.82 -16.45 12.90
CA PHE A 54 -4.71 -16.76 11.77
C PHE A 54 -6.16 -16.32 12.00
N ALA A 55 -6.48 -15.71 13.16
CA ALA A 55 -7.81 -15.22 13.48
C ALA A 55 -7.90 -13.70 13.32
N ALA A 56 -8.95 -13.21 12.64
CA ALA A 56 -9.29 -11.80 12.64
C ALA A 56 -9.60 -11.35 14.08
N ASN A 57 -9.01 -10.24 14.51
CA ASN A 57 -9.26 -9.69 15.84
C ASN A 57 -10.62 -8.98 15.88
N THR A 58 -11.68 -9.75 16.11
CA THR A 58 -13.07 -9.25 16.22
C THR A 58 -13.28 -8.35 17.43
N ALA A 59 -12.35 -8.33 18.38
CA ALA A 59 -12.43 -7.49 19.58
C ALA A 59 -12.00 -6.03 19.31
N LEU A 60 -11.47 -5.73 18.12
CA LEU A 60 -11.07 -4.38 17.72
C LEU A 60 -12.22 -3.70 16.96
N GLY A 61 -12.89 -2.75 17.60
CA GLY A 61 -14.00 -2.00 17.01
C GLY A 61 -14.10 -0.57 17.55
N PRO A 62 -14.84 0.32 16.87
CA PRO A 62 -15.02 1.68 17.33
C PRO A 62 -15.91 1.75 18.59
N PRO A 63 -15.61 2.64 19.56
CA PRO A 63 -14.51 3.60 19.55
C PRO A 63 -13.13 2.92 19.75
N TYR A 64 -12.17 3.24 18.88
CA TYR A 64 -10.84 2.62 18.94
C TYR A 64 -10.03 3.21 20.09
N HIS A 65 -9.59 2.35 21.01
CA HIS A 65 -8.66 2.74 22.05
C HIS A 65 -7.23 2.66 21.53
N VAL A 66 -6.56 3.81 21.46
CA VAL A 66 -5.18 3.91 20.97
C VAL A 66 -4.25 4.09 22.16
N LEU A 67 -3.49 3.06 22.53
CA LEU A 67 -2.45 3.15 23.55
C LEU A 67 -1.30 4.00 23.02
N VAL A 68 -1.01 5.11 23.70
CA VAL A 68 -0.02 6.09 23.24
C VAL A 68 1.27 5.96 24.02
N ASP A 69 2.36 5.74 23.27
CA ASP A 69 3.72 5.72 23.79
C ASP A 69 4.33 7.12 23.91
N THR A 70 5.31 7.29 24.80
CA THR A 70 5.99 8.58 25.07
C THR A 70 6.74 9.10 23.85
N ASN A 71 7.33 8.20 23.07
CA ASN A 71 8.02 8.52 21.82
C ASN A 71 7.04 9.09 20.78
N PHE A 72 5.85 8.50 20.65
CA PHE A 72 4.82 8.96 19.72
C PHE A 72 4.33 10.37 20.02
N VAL A 73 4.10 10.71 21.30
CA VAL A 73 3.71 12.06 21.72
C VAL A 73 4.78 13.07 21.31
N SER A 74 6.04 12.73 21.56
CA SER A 74 7.18 13.58 21.25
C SER A 74 7.30 13.84 19.73
N HIS A 75 7.11 12.81 18.92
CA HIS A 75 7.08 12.92 17.47
C HIS A 75 5.89 13.74 16.96
N SER A 76 4.71 13.57 17.55
CA SER A 76 3.49 14.30 17.21
C SER A 76 3.61 15.80 17.47
N ILE A 77 4.22 16.17 18.60
CA ILE A 77 4.49 17.57 18.95
C ILE A 77 5.47 18.20 17.96
N ARG A 78 6.58 17.52 17.63
CA ARG A 78 7.55 18.00 16.64
C ARG A 78 6.92 18.19 15.27
N ALA A 79 6.00 17.29 14.92
CA ALA A 79 5.21 17.33 13.69
C ALA A 79 4.06 18.36 13.71
N LYS A 80 3.82 19.05 14.84
CA LYS A 80 2.72 20.02 15.02
C LYS A 80 1.34 19.44 14.67
N THR A 81 1.12 18.16 14.94
CA THR A 81 -0.11 17.46 14.57
C THR A 81 -1.07 17.38 15.78
N ASP A 82 -2.34 17.69 15.57
CA ASP A 82 -3.39 17.44 16.58
C ASP A 82 -3.62 15.93 16.67
N MET A 83 -3.33 15.36 17.83
CA MET A 83 -3.30 13.91 18.01
C MET A 83 -4.67 13.25 17.83
N LEU A 84 -5.73 13.78 18.45
CA LEU A 84 -7.06 13.18 18.35
C LEU A 84 -7.61 13.34 16.95
N LYS A 85 -7.53 14.56 16.38
CA LYS A 85 -8.01 14.82 15.03
C LYS A 85 -7.30 13.92 14.02
N SER A 86 -5.97 13.84 14.10
CA SER A 86 -5.17 13.02 13.17
C SER A 86 -5.41 11.52 13.33
N MET A 87 -5.69 11.04 14.55
CA MET A 87 -6.08 9.64 14.78
C MET A 87 -7.45 9.32 14.18
N MET A 88 -8.43 10.22 14.34
CA MET A 88 -9.76 10.04 13.76
C MET A 88 -9.73 10.14 12.23
N ASP A 89 -8.93 11.07 11.69
CA ASP A 89 -8.71 11.25 10.24
C ASP A 89 -8.03 10.01 9.62
N LEU A 90 -7.24 9.27 10.40
CA LEU A 90 -6.56 8.05 9.97
C LEU A 90 -7.45 6.81 10.06
N LEU A 91 -8.21 6.67 11.16
CA LEU A 91 -8.97 5.45 11.47
C LEU A 91 -10.43 5.50 11.00
N TYR A 92 -10.91 6.66 10.51
CA TYR A 92 -12.28 6.89 10.06
C TYR A 92 -13.35 6.53 11.08
N ALA A 93 -13.01 6.68 12.36
CA ALA A 93 -13.89 6.33 13.46
C ALA A 93 -13.55 7.13 14.72
N LYS A 94 -14.43 7.07 15.71
CA LYS A 94 -14.17 7.65 17.03
C LYS A 94 -12.95 6.97 17.64
N CYS A 95 -11.97 7.76 18.03
CA CYS A 95 -10.73 7.30 18.66
C CYS A 95 -10.64 7.84 20.08
N ILE A 96 -10.07 7.05 20.97
CA ILE A 96 -9.82 7.42 22.35
C ILE A 96 -8.32 7.22 22.62
N PRO A 97 -7.50 8.29 22.52
CA PRO A 97 -6.13 8.25 22.98
C PRO A 97 -6.11 7.81 24.44
N THR A 98 -5.32 6.80 24.73
CA THR A 98 -5.30 6.10 26.00
C THR A 98 -3.88 6.02 26.52
N PHE A 99 -3.64 6.56 27.72
CA PHE A 99 -2.33 6.53 28.38
C PHE A 99 -2.35 5.59 29.58
N THR A 100 -1.27 4.83 29.77
CA THR A 100 -1.08 4.02 30.98
C THR A 100 -0.40 4.82 32.08
N ASP A 101 -0.57 4.42 33.34
CA ASP A 101 0.16 5.04 34.45
C ASP A 101 1.68 5.03 34.23
N CYS A 102 2.22 3.98 33.60
CA CYS A 102 3.65 3.89 33.31
C CYS A 102 4.11 4.84 32.20
N THR A 103 3.32 5.05 31.14
CA THR A 103 3.67 6.05 30.10
C THR A 103 3.67 7.47 30.67
N ILE A 104 2.74 7.78 31.59
CA ILE A 104 2.70 9.08 32.27
C ILE A 104 3.89 9.22 33.22
N ALA A 105 4.17 8.21 34.05
CA ALA A 105 5.29 8.22 34.98
C ALA A 105 6.65 8.32 34.26
N GLU A 106 6.79 7.72 33.08
CA GLU A 106 7.98 7.86 32.25
C GLU A 106 8.15 9.31 31.76
N LEU A 107 7.08 9.95 31.28
CA LEU A 107 7.11 11.37 30.90
C LEU A 107 7.44 12.29 32.09
N GLU A 108 7.00 11.97 33.30
CA GLU A 108 7.33 12.72 34.53
C GLU A 108 8.82 12.62 34.88
N LYS A 109 9.42 11.43 34.71
CA LYS A 109 10.85 11.19 34.97
C LYS A 109 11.78 11.87 33.97
N LEU A 110 11.33 12.06 32.72
CA LEU A 110 12.12 12.67 31.65
C LEU A 110 12.32 14.20 31.82
N GLY A 111 11.63 14.83 32.79
CA GLY A 111 11.88 16.20 33.24
C GLY A 111 11.48 17.30 32.26
N ASP A 112 12.05 18.50 32.43
CA ASP A 112 11.59 19.74 31.78
C ASP A 112 11.56 19.68 30.24
N LYS A 113 12.44 18.88 29.62
CA LYS A 113 12.49 18.70 28.16
C LYS A 113 11.20 18.12 27.58
N PHE A 114 10.41 17.40 28.38
CA PHE A 114 9.16 16.74 27.95
C PHE A 114 7.91 17.35 28.58
N ARG A 115 8.02 18.54 29.18
CA ARG A 115 6.89 19.24 29.83
C ARG A 115 5.67 19.43 28.92
N LEU A 116 5.88 19.68 27.63
CA LEU A 116 4.80 19.79 26.65
C LEU A 116 4.15 18.43 26.35
N ALA A 117 4.95 17.37 26.23
CA ALA A 117 4.46 16.00 26.08
C ALA A 117 3.66 15.53 27.30
N LEU A 118 4.12 15.85 28.51
CA LEU A 118 3.41 15.57 29.75
C LEU A 118 2.06 16.30 29.82
N ARG A 119 2.01 17.58 29.39
CA ARG A 119 0.75 18.34 29.30
C ARG A 119 -0.21 17.71 28.31
N VAL A 120 0.27 17.31 27.14
CA VAL A 120 -0.56 16.61 26.14
C VAL A 120 -1.06 15.28 26.68
N ALA A 121 -0.21 14.47 27.33
CA ALA A 121 -0.60 13.18 27.88
C ALA A 121 -1.61 13.28 29.04
N LYS A 122 -1.58 14.38 29.81
CA LYS A 122 -2.51 14.66 30.92
C LYS A 122 -3.77 15.44 30.50
N ASP A 123 -4.02 15.61 29.20
CA ASP A 123 -5.26 16.25 28.73
C ASP A 123 -6.48 15.44 29.21
N PRO A 124 -7.48 16.08 29.85
CA PRO A 124 -8.64 15.39 30.42
C PRO A 124 -9.52 14.69 29.38
N ARG A 125 -9.34 14.98 28.08
CA ARG A 125 -10.05 14.29 26.99
C ARG A 125 -9.54 12.86 26.75
N TRP A 126 -8.36 12.51 27.25
CA TRP A 126 -7.77 11.18 27.06
C TRP A 126 -8.23 10.20 28.12
N ALA A 127 -8.34 8.93 27.75
CA ALA A 127 -8.57 7.87 28.71
C ALA A 127 -7.26 7.54 29.44
N ARG A 128 -7.36 7.32 30.75
CA ARG A 128 -6.25 6.84 31.56
C ARG A 128 -6.54 5.42 32.01
N VAL A 129 -5.60 4.52 31.74
CA VAL A 129 -5.69 3.11 32.12
C VAL A 129 -4.77 2.87 33.29
N ARG A 130 -5.37 2.40 34.40
CA ARG A 130 -4.60 2.06 35.60
C ARG A 130 -3.82 0.77 35.41
N CYS A 131 -2.61 0.76 35.97
CA CYS A 131 -1.74 -0.41 35.93
C CYS A 131 -1.90 -1.26 37.20
N ASP A 132 -1.96 -2.59 37.04
CA ASP A 132 -2.09 -3.53 38.15
C ASP A 132 -0.73 -4.02 38.69
N HIS A 133 0.36 -3.35 38.31
CA HIS A 133 1.72 -3.68 38.73
C HIS A 133 2.37 -2.50 39.47
N PRO A 134 3.30 -2.75 40.42
CA PRO A 134 3.89 -1.71 41.28
C PRO A 134 4.79 -0.70 40.53
N GLY A 135 5.03 -0.91 39.24
CA GLY A 135 5.76 -0.01 38.35
C GLY A 135 6.77 -0.78 37.50
N THR A 136 6.72 -0.58 36.18
CA THR A 136 7.65 -1.19 35.21
C THR A 136 7.96 -0.19 34.11
N TYR A 137 8.83 -0.55 33.17
CA TYR A 137 9.10 0.26 31.97
C TYR A 137 7.82 0.42 31.14
N ALA A 138 7.60 1.59 30.52
CA ALA A 138 6.38 1.87 29.76
C ALA A 138 6.17 0.84 28.64
N ASP A 139 7.24 0.48 27.92
CA ASP A 139 7.23 -0.56 26.90
C ASP A 139 6.76 -1.93 27.43
N ASP A 140 7.26 -2.33 28.60
CA ASP A 140 6.89 -3.60 29.23
C ASP A 140 5.42 -3.60 29.64
N CYS A 141 4.94 -2.48 30.16
CA CYS A 141 3.53 -2.26 30.49
C CYS A 141 2.63 -2.33 29.23
N LEU A 142 3.01 -1.64 28.15
CA LEU A 142 2.27 -1.64 26.89
C LEU A 142 2.20 -3.05 26.30
N VAL A 143 3.32 -3.76 26.25
CA VAL A 143 3.42 -5.13 25.73
C VAL A 143 2.60 -6.12 26.57
N ASP A 144 2.71 -6.08 27.90
CA ASP A 144 1.89 -6.93 28.79
C ASP A 144 0.39 -6.68 28.58
N ARG A 145 -0.01 -5.41 28.48
CA ARG A 145 -1.41 -5.02 28.31
C ARG A 145 -1.99 -5.49 26.99
N ILE A 146 -1.31 -5.28 25.87
CA ILE A 146 -1.81 -5.75 24.56
C ILE A 146 -1.73 -7.27 24.41
N THR A 147 -0.86 -7.94 25.18
CA THR A 147 -0.80 -9.41 25.24
C THR A 147 -2.08 -9.95 25.89
N LYS A 148 -2.52 -9.32 26.98
CA LYS A 148 -3.74 -9.69 27.73
C LYS A 148 -5.03 -9.23 27.05
N HIS A 149 -5.02 -8.02 26.49
CA HIS A 149 -6.19 -7.36 25.92
C HIS A 149 -5.87 -6.81 24.54
N ARG A 150 -6.28 -7.51 23.49
CA ARG A 150 -6.00 -7.14 22.09
C ARG A 150 -7.01 -6.12 21.53
N ILE A 151 -7.69 -5.36 22.37
CA ILE A 151 -8.68 -4.35 21.97
C ILE A 151 -8.05 -2.99 21.61
N TYR A 152 -6.72 -2.91 21.64
CA TYR A 152 -5.98 -1.67 21.50
C TYR A 152 -5.21 -1.59 20.18
N ILE A 153 -5.11 -0.38 19.63
CA ILE A 153 -4.10 0.02 18.65
C ILE A 153 -2.93 0.62 19.42
N VAL A 154 -1.68 0.37 19.04
CA VAL A 154 -0.52 0.99 19.70
C VAL A 154 0.09 2.07 18.83
N ALA A 155 0.14 3.29 19.33
CA ALA A 155 0.79 4.43 18.70
C ALA A 155 2.22 4.58 19.25
N THR A 156 3.22 4.17 18.46
CA THR A 156 4.65 4.27 18.83
C THR A 156 5.52 4.49 17.59
N ASN A 157 6.58 5.28 17.75
CA ASN A 157 7.65 5.45 16.77
C ASN A 157 8.95 4.75 17.20
N ASP A 158 8.95 4.10 18.37
CA ASP A 158 10.10 3.38 18.89
C ASP A 158 10.31 2.06 18.13
N LYS A 159 11.52 1.86 17.60
CA LYS A 159 11.82 0.71 16.73
C LYS A 159 11.83 -0.61 17.51
N ASP A 160 12.25 -0.61 18.77
CA ASP A 160 12.36 -1.82 19.57
C ASP A 160 11.01 -2.21 20.17
N LEU A 161 10.20 -1.24 20.59
CA LEU A 161 8.81 -1.49 20.97
C LEU A 161 8.00 -2.02 19.78
N VAL A 162 8.17 -1.45 18.57
CA VAL A 162 7.55 -1.97 17.35
C VAL A 162 7.94 -3.43 17.10
N ARG A 163 9.23 -3.79 17.23
CA ARG A 163 9.69 -5.19 17.07
C ARG A 163 9.05 -6.14 18.08
N ARG A 164 8.77 -5.66 19.29
CA ARG A 164 8.10 -6.45 20.35
C ARG A 164 6.61 -6.61 20.07
N ILE A 165 5.91 -5.53 19.73
CA ILE A 165 4.47 -5.54 19.40
C ILE A 165 4.21 -6.43 18.18
N ARG A 166 5.10 -6.42 17.18
CA ARG A 166 5.00 -7.30 16.00
C ARG A 166 4.99 -8.79 16.31
N LYS A 167 5.48 -9.21 17.49
CA LYS A 167 5.40 -10.61 17.95
C LYS A 167 4.02 -10.96 18.52
N ILE A 168 3.13 -9.99 18.68
CA ILE A 168 1.80 -10.14 19.25
C ILE A 168 0.77 -9.98 18.11
N PRO A 169 0.06 -11.06 17.73
CA PRO A 169 -0.87 -11.02 16.61
C PRO A 169 -2.09 -10.15 16.89
N GLY A 170 -2.59 -9.50 15.83
CA GLY A 170 -3.86 -8.77 15.86
C GLY A 170 -3.81 -7.38 16.49
N VAL A 171 -2.62 -6.85 16.81
CA VAL A 171 -2.44 -5.50 17.37
C VAL A 171 -1.93 -4.54 16.29
N PRO A 172 -2.76 -3.59 15.82
CA PRO A 172 -2.33 -2.61 14.83
C PRO A 172 -1.34 -1.59 15.43
N ILE A 173 -0.39 -1.13 14.60
CA ILE A 173 0.61 -0.13 15.00
C ILE A 173 0.38 1.16 14.22
N MET A 174 0.27 2.27 14.94
CA MET A 174 0.20 3.62 14.39
C MET A 174 1.53 4.35 14.56
N LYS A 175 1.99 5.05 13.53
CA LYS A 175 3.25 5.80 13.54
C LYS A 175 3.05 7.23 13.08
N VAL A 176 3.91 8.13 13.54
CA VAL A 176 4.10 9.46 12.97
C VAL A 176 5.12 9.38 11.82
N ALA A 177 4.72 9.73 10.61
CA ALA A 177 5.59 9.80 9.44
C ALA A 177 5.29 11.07 8.63
N ARG A 178 6.32 11.86 8.29
CA ARG A 178 6.20 13.09 7.48
C ARG A 178 5.06 14.02 7.95
N ALA A 179 4.98 14.25 9.26
CA ALA A 179 3.97 15.07 9.92
C ALA A 179 2.50 14.59 9.80
N LYS A 180 2.27 13.32 9.46
CA LYS A 180 0.96 12.67 9.47
C LYS A 180 1.01 11.37 10.26
N TYR A 181 -0.15 10.88 10.69
CA TYR A 181 -0.26 9.55 11.25
C TYR A 181 -0.52 8.54 10.15
N VAL A 182 0.10 7.37 10.28
CA VAL A 182 -0.07 6.26 9.34
C VAL A 182 -0.39 4.99 10.12
N ILE A 183 -1.35 4.23 9.58
CA ILE A 183 -1.65 2.87 9.97
C ILE A 183 -1.50 2.03 8.71
N GLU A 184 -0.75 0.96 8.82
CA GLU A 184 -0.39 0.12 7.67
C GLU A 184 -1.58 -0.81 7.37
N SER A 185 -2.07 -0.80 6.13
CA SER A 185 -3.34 -1.43 5.73
C SER A 185 -3.25 -1.92 4.29
N LYS A 186 -3.61 -3.19 4.00
CA LYS A 186 -3.17 -3.94 2.80
C LYS A 186 -4.29 -4.75 2.16
N SER A 187 -4.35 -4.81 0.84
CA SER A 187 -5.54 -5.33 0.14
C SER A 187 -5.18 -6.30 -0.98
N ALA A 188 -6.04 -7.28 -1.26
CA ALA A 188 -5.97 -8.18 -2.41
C ALA A 188 -6.44 -7.43 -3.68
N GLY A 189 -5.61 -6.50 -4.14
CA GLY A 189 -5.80 -5.70 -5.35
C GLY A 189 -5.82 -6.52 -6.63
N VAL A 190 -6.32 -5.92 -7.71
CA VAL A 190 -6.32 -6.52 -9.05
C VAL A 190 -4.92 -7.02 -9.45
N ILE A 191 -3.86 -6.24 -9.18
CA ILE A 191 -2.47 -6.64 -9.44
C ILE A 191 -2.11 -7.92 -8.66
N GLY A 192 -2.45 -8.00 -7.37
CA GLY A 192 -2.18 -9.19 -6.57
C GLY A 192 -2.94 -10.43 -7.05
N LEU A 193 -4.20 -10.25 -7.44
CA LEU A 193 -5.06 -11.33 -7.94
C LEU A 193 -4.60 -11.86 -9.30
N THR A 194 -4.32 -10.99 -10.27
CA THR A 194 -3.83 -11.39 -11.59
C THR A 194 -2.44 -12.00 -11.51
N THR A 195 -1.55 -11.44 -10.70
CA THR A 195 -0.21 -12.02 -10.45
C THR A 195 -0.30 -13.41 -9.81
N ALA A 196 -1.16 -13.59 -8.80
CA ALA A 196 -1.32 -14.90 -8.18
C ALA A 196 -1.83 -15.96 -9.17
N LEU A 197 -2.80 -15.60 -10.03
CA LEU A 197 -3.32 -16.48 -11.08
C LEU A 197 -2.26 -16.82 -12.13
N ARG A 198 -1.52 -15.83 -12.64
CA ARG A 198 -0.42 -16.08 -13.59
C ARG A 198 0.66 -16.98 -13.01
N ILE A 199 1.00 -16.83 -11.73
CA ILE A 199 1.94 -17.73 -11.08
C ILE A 199 1.35 -19.15 -11.00
N GLN A 200 0.07 -19.33 -10.66
CA GLN A 200 -0.57 -20.68 -10.62
C GLN A 200 -0.49 -21.41 -11.96
N GLU A 201 -0.54 -20.70 -13.08
CA GLU A 201 -0.39 -21.28 -14.42
C GLU A 201 1.00 -21.92 -14.64
N THR A 202 2.01 -21.46 -13.89
CA THR A 202 3.41 -21.93 -14.02
C THR A 202 3.83 -22.95 -12.96
N LEU A 203 3.13 -23.02 -11.82
CA LEU A 203 3.56 -23.84 -10.69
C LEU A 203 3.25 -25.34 -10.86
N ASN A 204 4.17 -26.15 -10.35
CA ASN A 204 4.02 -27.59 -10.22
C ASN A 204 3.04 -27.92 -9.07
N ARG A 205 2.38 -29.08 -9.13
CA ARG A 205 1.38 -29.54 -8.12
C ARG A 205 1.87 -29.57 -6.66
N ASN A 206 3.19 -29.52 -6.43
CA ASN A 206 3.78 -29.58 -5.09
C ASN A 206 4.00 -28.20 -4.45
N GLN A 207 3.78 -27.12 -5.19
CA GLN A 207 3.91 -25.75 -4.67
C GLN A 207 2.51 -25.16 -4.42
N ARG A 208 2.38 -24.36 -3.36
CA ARG A 208 1.13 -23.68 -3.00
C ARG A 208 1.36 -22.18 -2.91
N ILE A 209 0.41 -21.42 -3.43
CA ILE A 209 0.40 -19.96 -3.30
C ILE A 209 -0.50 -19.57 -2.13
N TYR A 210 0.01 -18.69 -1.27
CA TYR A 210 -0.76 -18.04 -0.23
C TYR A 210 -1.00 -16.59 -0.63
N LEU A 211 -2.27 -16.23 -0.85
CA LEU A 211 -2.69 -14.85 -1.03
C LEU A 211 -3.02 -14.25 0.33
N ILE A 212 -2.16 -13.35 0.81
CA ILE A 212 -2.25 -12.74 2.13
C ILE A 212 -2.62 -11.26 1.99
N ALA A 213 -3.76 -10.87 2.53
CA ALA A 213 -4.24 -9.50 2.49
C ALA A 213 -5.16 -9.21 3.69
N ARG A 214 -5.38 -7.94 4.04
CA ARG A 214 -6.44 -7.55 4.99
C ARG A 214 -7.78 -7.44 4.29
N ASP A 215 -7.82 -6.74 3.15
CA ASP A 215 -9.07 -6.55 2.40
C ASP A 215 -9.14 -7.56 1.24
N PHE A 216 -10.24 -8.32 1.18
CA PHE A 216 -10.60 -9.19 0.05
C PHE A 216 -11.77 -8.58 -0.74
N PRO A 217 -12.09 -9.06 -1.95
CA PRO A 217 -13.18 -8.52 -2.79
C PRO A 217 -14.55 -8.42 -2.12
N SER A 218 -14.80 -9.17 -1.04
CA SER A 218 -16.02 -9.07 -0.22
C SER A 218 -16.04 -7.86 0.73
N THR A 219 -14.94 -7.13 0.84
CA THR A 219 -14.77 -6.02 1.79
C THR A 219 -14.70 -4.68 1.06
N THR A 220 -15.12 -3.61 1.73
CA THR A 220 -15.00 -2.24 1.24
C THR A 220 -14.10 -1.42 2.15
N SER A 221 -13.07 -0.82 1.59
CA SER A 221 -12.11 0.02 2.31
C SER A 221 -11.60 1.12 1.40
N LEU A 222 -11.51 2.36 1.89
CA LEU A 222 -11.04 3.51 1.12
C LEU A 222 -9.63 3.30 0.51
N ASN A 223 -8.78 2.55 1.22
CA ASN A 223 -7.42 2.23 0.81
C ASN A 223 -7.33 0.96 -0.06
N TYR A 224 -8.44 0.25 -0.24
CA TYR A 224 -8.55 -0.84 -1.21
C TYR A 224 -9.05 -0.26 -2.53
N ALA A 225 -8.13 0.13 -3.42
CA ALA A 225 -8.47 0.88 -4.63
C ALA A 225 -9.34 0.10 -5.63
N SER A 226 -9.22 -1.24 -5.68
CA SER A 226 -9.77 -2.04 -6.76
C SER A 226 -11.31 -2.01 -6.86
N PRO A 227 -12.09 -2.15 -5.77
CA PRO A 227 -13.55 -2.04 -5.83
C PRO A 227 -14.09 -0.67 -6.28
N TRP A 228 -13.28 0.39 -6.15
CA TRP A 228 -13.66 1.77 -6.47
C TRP A 228 -13.39 2.16 -7.92
N ALA A 229 -12.59 1.37 -8.65
CA ALA A 229 -12.22 1.69 -10.03
C ALA A 229 -13.43 1.67 -10.96
N GLY A 230 -13.34 2.37 -12.11
CA GLY A 230 -14.40 2.39 -13.12
C GLY A 230 -14.85 0.99 -13.52
N ALA A 231 -14.06 0.19 -14.22
CA ALA A 231 -12.80 0.49 -14.92
C ALA A 231 -12.98 0.21 -16.41
N HIS A 232 -12.15 0.79 -17.28
CA HIS A 232 -12.12 0.46 -18.70
C HIS A 232 -10.68 0.28 -19.18
N TYR A 233 -10.52 -0.30 -20.36
CA TYR A 233 -9.28 -0.20 -21.11
C TYR A 233 -9.31 1.09 -21.94
N ARG A 234 -8.27 1.93 -21.79
CA ARG A 234 -8.15 3.21 -22.48
C ARG A 234 -6.69 3.44 -22.82
N PRO A 235 -6.29 3.43 -24.10
CA PRO A 235 -4.91 3.69 -24.50
C PRO A 235 -4.39 5.03 -24.01
N VAL A 236 -3.09 5.09 -23.73
CA VAL A 236 -2.41 6.33 -23.33
C VAL A 236 -1.09 6.41 -24.08
N PRO A 237 -1.07 7.08 -25.25
CA PRO A 237 0.14 7.31 -26.02
C PRO A 237 1.24 7.93 -25.18
N GLY A 238 2.46 7.41 -25.36
CA GLY A 238 3.64 7.92 -24.69
C GLY A 238 4.91 7.29 -25.24
N SER A 239 5.97 8.09 -25.33
CA SER A 239 7.24 7.70 -25.96
C SER A 239 8.37 7.41 -24.95
N THR A 240 8.13 7.65 -23.66
CA THR A 240 9.12 7.34 -22.62
C THR A 240 9.30 5.83 -22.47
N SER A 241 10.46 5.37 -21.98
CA SER A 241 10.70 3.94 -21.72
C SER A 241 9.67 3.32 -20.77
N GLN A 242 9.20 4.12 -19.80
CA GLN A 242 8.09 3.74 -18.93
C GLN A 242 6.79 3.54 -19.74
N ALA A 243 6.44 4.50 -20.59
CA ALA A 243 5.21 4.44 -21.38
C ALA A 243 5.22 3.26 -22.35
N VAL A 244 6.35 3.01 -23.03
CA VAL A 244 6.51 1.86 -23.94
C VAL A 244 6.31 0.53 -23.21
N ARG A 245 6.88 0.39 -22.00
CA ARG A 245 6.66 -0.80 -21.17
C ARG A 245 5.20 -0.94 -20.74
N GLU A 246 4.60 0.15 -20.26
CA GLU A 246 3.19 0.12 -19.83
C GLU A 246 2.25 -0.17 -21.01
N GLU A 247 2.57 0.30 -22.22
CA GLU A 247 1.81 -0.03 -23.42
C GLU A 247 1.89 -1.52 -23.77
N ALA A 248 3.08 -2.13 -23.69
CA ALA A 248 3.22 -3.57 -23.87
C ALA A 248 2.39 -4.35 -22.83
N GLN A 249 2.38 -3.91 -21.57
CA GLN A 249 1.57 -4.50 -20.51
C GLN A 249 0.06 -4.31 -20.74
N ALA A 250 -0.32 -3.16 -21.28
CA ALA A 250 -1.70 -2.84 -21.63
C ALA A 250 -2.19 -3.76 -22.77
N LYS A 251 -1.41 -3.92 -23.85
CA LYS A 251 -1.73 -4.82 -24.96
C LYS A 251 -1.94 -6.27 -24.52
N GLU A 252 -1.08 -6.79 -23.65
CA GLU A 252 -1.26 -8.14 -23.09
C GLU A 252 -2.56 -8.24 -22.29
N THR A 253 -2.87 -7.20 -21.51
CA THR A 253 -4.11 -7.13 -20.75
C THR A 253 -5.34 -7.02 -21.63
N TYR A 254 -5.29 -6.23 -22.71
CA TYR A 254 -6.36 -6.13 -23.70
C TYR A 254 -6.65 -7.48 -24.34
N ALA A 255 -5.62 -8.19 -24.80
CA ALA A 255 -5.76 -9.52 -25.39
C ALA A 255 -6.43 -10.51 -24.42
N TYR A 256 -6.05 -10.46 -23.14
CA TYR A 256 -6.71 -11.28 -22.11
C TYR A 256 -8.18 -10.91 -21.93
N LEU A 257 -8.50 -9.62 -21.81
CA LEU A 257 -9.88 -9.15 -21.63
C LEU A 257 -10.76 -9.48 -22.84
N LYS A 258 -10.22 -9.40 -24.06
CA LYS A 258 -10.89 -9.80 -25.29
C LYS A 258 -11.30 -11.27 -25.28
N HIS A 259 -10.38 -12.15 -24.90
CA HIS A 259 -10.70 -13.57 -24.74
C HIS A 259 -11.68 -13.82 -23.58
N LEU A 260 -11.51 -13.13 -22.45
CA LEU A 260 -12.36 -13.34 -21.28
C LEU A 260 -13.80 -12.89 -21.53
N ALA A 261 -14.00 -11.76 -22.19
CA ALA A 261 -15.33 -11.23 -22.51
C ALA A 261 -16.16 -12.21 -23.37
N SER A 262 -15.51 -12.95 -24.27
CA SER A 262 -16.18 -13.95 -25.11
C SER A 262 -16.33 -15.32 -24.44
N SER A 263 -15.37 -15.72 -23.60
CA SER A 263 -15.35 -17.05 -22.98
C SER A 263 -16.07 -17.15 -21.63
N ASP A 264 -16.14 -16.08 -20.84
CA ASP A 264 -16.83 -16.05 -19.56
C ASP A 264 -17.51 -14.69 -19.30
N PRO A 265 -18.74 -14.51 -19.81
CA PRO A 265 -19.52 -13.29 -19.57
C PRO A 265 -19.84 -13.04 -18.08
N SER A 266 -19.76 -14.05 -17.21
CA SER A 266 -20.00 -13.90 -15.77
C SER A 266 -18.83 -13.22 -15.04
N SER A 267 -17.69 -13.05 -15.71
CA SER A 267 -16.50 -12.40 -15.16
C SER A 267 -16.68 -10.91 -14.85
N GLY A 268 -17.73 -10.27 -15.38
CA GLY A 268 -17.93 -8.83 -15.23
C GLY A 268 -17.06 -8.00 -16.17
N VAL A 269 -16.61 -8.56 -17.29
CA VAL A 269 -15.96 -7.86 -18.40
C VAL A 269 -16.91 -7.87 -19.61
N ALA A 270 -17.04 -6.74 -20.30
CA ALA A 270 -17.83 -6.66 -21.54
C ALA A 270 -17.15 -5.75 -22.58
N ALA A 271 -17.32 -6.09 -23.85
CA ALA A 271 -16.92 -5.24 -24.97
C ALA A 271 -17.93 -4.09 -25.14
N VAL A 272 -17.43 -2.88 -25.41
CA VAL A 272 -18.23 -1.68 -25.72
C VAL A 272 -17.45 -0.79 -26.69
N GLU A 273 -18.13 0.13 -27.37
CA GLU A 273 -17.45 1.23 -28.07
C GLU A 273 -16.83 2.18 -27.03
N GLY A 274 -15.57 2.55 -27.27
CA GLY A 274 -14.82 3.57 -26.57
C GLY A 274 -14.71 4.81 -27.44
N ILE A 275 -14.99 5.99 -26.86
CA ILE A 275 -14.82 7.28 -27.53
C ILE A 275 -13.94 8.21 -26.69
N GLU A 276 -13.01 8.89 -27.34
CA GLU A 276 -12.18 9.92 -26.75
C GLU A 276 -12.40 11.28 -27.38
N HIS A 277 -12.46 12.31 -26.54
CA HIS A 277 -12.60 13.70 -26.94
C HIS A 277 -11.61 14.57 -26.15
N LEU A 278 -10.59 15.10 -26.81
CA LEU A 278 -9.58 15.94 -26.19
C LEU A 278 -9.68 17.38 -26.71
N GLU A 279 -10.02 18.31 -25.82
CA GLU A 279 -10.00 19.76 -26.14
C GLU A 279 -8.58 20.35 -26.09
N ASN A 280 -7.67 19.71 -25.34
CA ASN A 280 -6.28 20.10 -25.21
C ASN A 280 -5.33 18.88 -25.25
N PRO A 281 -5.26 18.18 -26.39
CA PRO A 281 -4.51 16.93 -26.52
C PRO A 281 -3.02 17.14 -26.20
N PRO A 282 -2.40 16.25 -25.39
CA PRO A 282 -0.95 16.19 -25.25
C PRO A 282 -0.26 15.96 -26.60
N ALA A 283 1.01 16.35 -26.71
CA ALA A 283 1.78 16.24 -27.96
C ALA A 283 1.84 14.80 -28.49
N GLU A 284 1.82 13.81 -27.60
CA GLU A 284 1.87 12.39 -27.93
C GLU A 284 0.63 11.91 -28.70
N TYR A 285 -0.51 12.61 -28.59
CA TYR A 285 -1.74 12.32 -29.36
C TYR A 285 -1.73 12.97 -30.75
N LEU A 286 -0.83 13.94 -30.97
CA LEU A 286 -0.68 14.64 -32.25
C LEU A 286 0.37 13.97 -33.15
N ASP A 287 1.09 12.99 -32.63
CA ASP A 287 2.06 12.18 -33.36
C ASP A 287 1.38 10.90 -33.87
N GLU A 288 1.24 10.78 -35.18
CA GLU A 288 0.55 9.65 -35.84
C GLU A 288 1.18 8.29 -35.51
N LYS A 289 2.51 8.25 -35.33
CA LYS A 289 3.22 7.02 -35.00
C LYS A 289 2.89 6.58 -33.57
N ASN A 290 2.94 7.51 -32.61
CA ASN A 290 2.57 7.21 -31.21
C ASN A 290 1.11 6.76 -31.10
N VAL A 291 0.21 7.40 -31.86
CA VAL A 291 -1.20 7.00 -31.92
C VAL A 291 -1.33 5.60 -32.52
N GLN A 292 -0.70 5.32 -33.66
CA GLN A 292 -0.79 4.01 -34.29
C GLN A 292 -0.17 2.91 -33.43
N GLU A 293 0.93 3.18 -32.74
CA GLU A 293 1.57 2.23 -31.83
C GLU A 293 0.69 1.91 -30.61
N CYS A 294 -0.10 2.86 -30.12
CA CYS A 294 -0.90 2.73 -28.90
C CYS A 294 -2.36 2.28 -29.16
N TYR A 295 -2.92 2.59 -30.33
CA TYR A 295 -4.31 2.26 -30.68
C TYR A 295 -4.43 1.19 -31.76
N GLY A 296 -3.39 0.95 -32.56
CA GLY A 296 -3.49 0.13 -33.78
C GLY A 296 -3.84 -1.34 -33.56
N HIS A 297 -3.78 -1.86 -32.33
CA HIS A 297 -4.22 -3.21 -31.98
C HIS A 297 -5.70 -3.30 -31.60
N LEU A 298 -6.41 -2.17 -31.54
CA LEU A 298 -7.82 -2.12 -31.18
C LEU A 298 -8.71 -2.28 -32.40
N ASP A 299 -9.70 -3.17 -32.29
CA ASP A 299 -10.68 -3.34 -33.35
C ASP A 299 -11.48 -2.04 -33.53
N GLY A 300 -11.88 -1.73 -34.77
CA GLY A 300 -12.68 -0.54 -35.07
C GLY A 300 -11.99 0.80 -34.81
N PHE A 301 -10.68 0.82 -34.50
CA PHE A 301 -9.96 2.05 -34.24
C PHE A 301 -9.95 2.98 -35.45
N ARG A 302 -10.40 4.22 -35.23
CA ARG A 302 -10.19 5.34 -36.15
C ARG A 302 -10.15 6.66 -35.40
N VAL A 303 -9.35 7.59 -35.92
CA VAL A 303 -9.40 9.00 -35.54
C VAL A 303 -10.68 9.62 -36.13
N LEU A 304 -11.31 10.52 -35.40
CA LEU A 304 -12.50 11.24 -35.86
C LEU A 304 -12.11 12.41 -36.75
N GLU A 305 -12.89 12.65 -37.78
CA GLU A 305 -12.77 13.86 -38.59
C GLU A 305 -13.22 15.10 -37.81
N ARG A 306 -12.83 16.29 -38.28
CA ARG A 306 -13.13 17.55 -37.57
C ARG A 306 -14.62 17.83 -37.44
N ASP A 307 -15.43 17.43 -38.41
CA ASP A 307 -16.88 17.59 -38.45
C ASP A 307 -17.64 16.54 -37.63
N GLU A 308 -17.00 15.39 -37.34
CA GLU A 308 -17.53 14.38 -36.41
C GLU A 308 -17.29 14.74 -34.94
N CYS A 309 -16.29 15.59 -34.68
CA CYS A 309 -15.91 16.00 -33.33
C CYS A 309 -16.92 16.99 -32.73
N PRO A 310 -17.34 16.82 -31.46
CA PRO A 310 -18.13 17.83 -30.76
C PRO A 310 -17.41 19.18 -30.71
N ALA A 311 -18.19 20.27 -30.61
CA ALA A 311 -17.63 21.61 -30.54
C ALA A 311 -16.54 21.74 -29.45
N GLY A 312 -15.40 22.34 -29.83
CA GLY A 312 -14.23 22.55 -28.97
C GLY A 312 -13.25 21.38 -28.89
N VAL A 313 -13.63 20.18 -29.34
CA VAL A 313 -12.73 19.02 -29.37
C VAL A 313 -11.71 19.19 -30.50
N LYS A 314 -10.41 19.07 -30.17
CA LYS A 314 -9.30 19.21 -31.12
C LYS A 314 -8.80 17.88 -31.64
N TRP A 315 -8.96 16.81 -30.87
CA TRP A 315 -8.60 15.45 -31.25
C TRP A 315 -9.64 14.49 -30.69
N GLY A 316 -10.09 13.54 -31.50
CA GLY A 316 -11.01 12.51 -31.06
C GLY A 316 -10.76 11.19 -31.77
N ALA A 317 -11.16 10.09 -31.12
CA ALA A 317 -11.05 8.76 -31.69
C ALA A 317 -12.19 7.87 -31.19
N ARG A 318 -12.48 6.83 -31.97
CA ARG A 318 -13.35 5.73 -31.54
C ARG A 318 -12.69 4.38 -31.79
N TYR A 319 -13.03 3.39 -30.98
CA TYR A 319 -12.45 2.05 -31.03
C TYR A 319 -13.28 1.08 -30.18
N ASP A 320 -13.16 -0.22 -30.42
CA ASP A 320 -13.75 -1.24 -29.56
C ASP A 320 -12.85 -1.51 -28.34
N THR A 321 -13.44 -1.46 -27.15
CA THR A 321 -12.74 -1.60 -25.87
C THR A 321 -13.51 -2.44 -24.87
N PHE A 322 -12.96 -2.58 -23.67
CA PHE A 322 -13.54 -3.35 -22.57
C PHE A 322 -13.83 -2.50 -21.35
N VAL A 323 -14.99 -2.72 -20.76
CA VAL A 323 -15.40 -2.19 -19.46
C VAL A 323 -15.49 -3.31 -18.44
N ILE A 324 -15.20 -2.98 -17.18
CA ILE A 324 -15.08 -3.95 -16.10
C ILE A 324 -15.94 -3.50 -14.93
N ASN A 325 -16.83 -4.39 -14.49
CA ASN A 325 -17.49 -4.31 -13.20
C ASN A 325 -16.48 -4.73 -12.12
N SER A 326 -15.69 -3.77 -11.63
CA SER A 326 -14.48 -4.04 -10.84
C SER A 326 -14.69 -4.95 -9.61
N PRO A 327 -15.74 -4.77 -8.78
CA PRO A 327 -16.01 -5.70 -7.67
C PRO A 327 -16.29 -7.15 -8.12
N VAL A 328 -17.12 -7.32 -9.16
CA VAL A 328 -17.46 -8.65 -9.71
C VAL A 328 -16.22 -9.31 -10.29
N TYR A 329 -15.44 -8.56 -11.05
CA TYR A 329 -14.21 -9.07 -11.64
C TYR A 329 -13.17 -9.49 -10.60
N CYS A 330 -12.94 -8.68 -9.56
CA CYS A 330 -12.04 -9.08 -8.47
C CYS A 330 -12.54 -10.34 -7.73
N ALA A 331 -13.85 -10.49 -7.53
CA ALA A 331 -14.43 -11.70 -6.95
C ALA A 331 -14.27 -12.92 -7.88
N HIS A 332 -14.46 -12.74 -9.19
CA HIS A 332 -14.22 -13.76 -10.21
C HIS A 332 -12.76 -14.24 -10.19
N LEU A 333 -11.79 -13.31 -10.19
CA LEU A 333 -10.37 -13.65 -10.11
C LEU A 333 -10.02 -14.41 -8.82
N LEU A 334 -10.55 -13.96 -7.67
CA LEU A 334 -10.34 -14.67 -6.41
C LEU A 334 -10.92 -16.08 -6.43
N ARG A 335 -12.13 -16.25 -6.98
CA ARG A 335 -12.75 -17.57 -7.14
C ARG A 335 -11.89 -18.48 -7.99
N LYS A 336 -11.38 -18.00 -9.14
CA LYS A 336 -10.44 -18.77 -9.98
C LYS A 336 -9.18 -19.15 -9.20
N PHE A 337 -8.63 -18.23 -8.42
CA PHE A 337 -7.43 -18.49 -7.62
C PHE A 337 -7.65 -19.63 -6.61
N VAL A 338 -8.77 -19.57 -5.87
CA VAL A 338 -9.13 -20.59 -4.88
C VAL A 338 -9.42 -21.94 -5.54
N LEU A 339 -10.18 -21.97 -6.64
CA LEU A 339 -10.47 -23.19 -7.40
C LEU A 339 -9.21 -23.80 -8.02
N GLY A 340 -8.21 -22.99 -8.36
CA GLY A 340 -6.87 -23.43 -8.76
C GLY A 340 -6.01 -23.97 -7.62
N GLY A 341 -6.56 -24.16 -6.41
CA GLY A 341 -5.85 -24.66 -5.23
C GLY A 341 -5.09 -23.59 -4.45
N GLY A 342 -5.33 -22.31 -4.74
CA GLY A 342 -4.75 -21.19 -4.02
C GLY A 342 -5.33 -21.07 -2.61
N VAL A 343 -4.49 -20.69 -1.65
CA VAL A 343 -4.91 -20.52 -0.25
C VAL A 343 -4.99 -19.03 0.05
N THR A 344 -6.09 -18.58 0.62
CA THR A 344 -6.27 -17.19 1.05
C THR A 344 -6.11 -17.09 2.56
N ARG A 345 -5.52 -15.99 3.03
CA ARG A 345 -5.45 -15.67 4.47
C ARG A 345 -5.68 -14.19 4.70
N GLU A 346 -6.61 -13.90 5.59
CA GLU A 346 -6.80 -12.55 6.09
C GLU A 346 -5.71 -12.22 7.11
N TYR A 347 -4.82 -11.29 6.75
CA TYR A 347 -3.74 -10.86 7.64
C TYR A 347 -3.21 -9.48 7.22
N THR A 348 -3.00 -8.62 8.21
CA THR A 348 -2.32 -7.34 8.00
C THR A 348 -0.82 -7.56 8.14
N VAL A 349 -0.14 -7.74 7.00
CA VAL A 349 1.33 -7.66 6.93
C VAL A 349 1.73 -6.23 7.33
N LEU A 350 2.97 -5.95 7.76
CA LEU A 350 3.50 -4.58 7.94
C LEU A 350 4.74 -4.34 7.08
N ASP A 351 5.63 -5.32 7.05
CA ASP A 351 6.80 -5.40 6.17
C ASP A 351 6.67 -6.63 5.23
N PRO A 352 7.04 -6.56 3.93
CA PRO A 352 7.01 -7.72 3.04
C PRO A 352 7.71 -8.96 3.63
N LYS A 353 8.76 -8.76 4.43
CA LYS A 353 9.56 -9.83 5.03
C LYS A 353 8.81 -10.63 6.10
N GLU A 354 7.72 -10.10 6.65
CA GLU A 354 6.87 -10.85 7.58
C GLU A 354 6.18 -12.03 6.88
N ALA A 355 5.87 -11.90 5.59
CA ALA A 355 5.19 -12.95 4.82
C ALA A 355 6.00 -14.25 4.71
N PHE A 356 7.34 -14.20 4.89
CA PHE A 356 8.18 -15.40 4.95
C PHE A 356 7.86 -16.31 6.15
N TYR A 357 7.19 -15.78 7.17
CA TYR A 357 6.87 -16.50 8.41
C TYR A 357 5.38 -16.84 8.53
N LEU A 358 4.55 -16.41 7.57
CA LEU A 358 3.11 -16.64 7.60
C LEU A 358 2.69 -17.99 7.02
N ALA A 359 3.61 -18.71 6.39
CA ALA A 359 3.44 -20.07 5.90
C ALA A 359 4.78 -20.83 5.98
N PRO A 360 4.75 -22.18 6.05
CA PRO A 360 5.98 -22.96 6.05
C PRO A 360 6.70 -22.86 4.70
N ASN A 361 8.03 -22.88 4.74
CA ASN A 361 8.92 -22.98 3.56
C ASN A 361 8.73 -21.87 2.50
N VAL A 362 8.32 -20.66 2.89
CA VAL A 362 8.23 -19.52 1.98
C VAL A 362 9.63 -19.01 1.63
N LYS A 363 10.01 -19.14 0.35
CA LYS A 363 11.26 -18.59 -0.20
C LYS A 363 11.05 -17.30 -0.99
N THR A 364 9.85 -17.08 -1.51
CA THR A 364 9.53 -15.94 -2.36
C THR A 364 8.25 -15.27 -1.89
N VAL A 365 8.28 -13.95 -1.78
CA VAL A 365 7.12 -13.10 -1.48
C VAL A 365 6.90 -12.16 -2.64
N VAL A 366 5.67 -12.07 -3.15
CA VAL A 366 5.31 -11.08 -4.17
C VAL A 366 4.54 -9.94 -3.50
N ASN A 367 5.12 -8.74 -3.50
CA ASN A 367 4.57 -7.55 -2.87
C ASN A 367 3.71 -6.76 -3.86
N CYS A 368 2.40 -7.03 -3.85
CA CYS A 368 1.39 -6.33 -4.64
C CYS A 368 0.52 -5.37 -3.79
N SER A 369 1.10 -4.77 -2.75
CA SER A 369 0.37 -4.01 -1.72
C SER A 369 -0.15 -2.62 -2.13
N GLY A 370 0.03 -2.21 -3.40
CA GLY A 370 -0.33 -0.89 -3.88
C GLY A 370 0.71 0.19 -3.53
N LEU A 371 0.90 0.50 -2.24
CA LEU A 371 1.81 1.55 -1.76
C LEU A 371 3.21 1.05 -1.33
N GLY A 372 3.51 -0.22 -1.58
CA GLY A 372 4.87 -0.74 -1.42
C GLY A 372 5.34 -1.07 -0.01
N LEU A 373 4.53 -0.78 1.02
CA LEU A 373 4.81 -1.07 2.44
C LEU A 373 5.97 -0.26 3.02
N GLY A 374 5.88 1.08 2.87
CA GLY A 374 6.91 2.01 3.36
C GLY A 374 7.81 2.55 2.25
N ASP A 375 7.44 2.38 0.98
CA ASP A 375 8.14 3.02 -0.13
C ASP A 375 7.88 4.53 -0.13
N GLU A 376 8.94 5.29 0.09
CA GLU A 376 8.94 6.75 0.19
C GLU A 376 8.48 7.49 -1.06
N LYS A 377 8.60 6.84 -2.23
CA LYS A 377 8.15 7.36 -3.53
C LYS A 377 6.67 7.08 -3.78
N SER A 378 6.03 6.24 -2.96
CA SER A 378 4.62 5.91 -3.10
C SER A 378 3.73 6.97 -2.47
N PHE A 379 2.64 7.30 -3.14
CA PHE A 379 1.65 8.27 -2.68
C PHE A 379 0.27 7.92 -3.21
N ILE A 380 -0.76 8.55 -2.66
CA ILE A 380 -2.13 8.36 -3.12
C ILE A 380 -2.55 9.47 -4.08
N ILE A 381 -3.40 9.11 -5.04
CA ILE A 381 -4.17 10.07 -5.84
C ILE A 381 -5.64 9.83 -5.52
N ARG A 382 -6.27 10.78 -4.83
CA ARG A 382 -7.71 10.73 -4.58
C ARG A 382 -8.46 10.92 -5.89
N GLY A 383 -9.46 10.07 -6.11
CA GLY A 383 -10.43 10.21 -7.17
C GLY A 383 -11.83 10.07 -6.59
N GLN A 384 -12.66 11.07 -6.85
CA GLN A 384 -14.09 11.01 -6.58
C GLN A 384 -14.83 10.74 -7.88
N THR A 385 -15.76 9.79 -7.83
CA THR A 385 -16.69 9.44 -8.91
C THR A 385 -18.10 9.28 -8.32
N CYS A 386 -19.10 9.21 -9.19
CA CYS A 386 -20.49 8.96 -8.84
C CYS A 386 -20.96 7.69 -9.55
N LEU A 387 -21.59 6.77 -8.82
CA LEU A 387 -22.22 5.59 -9.41
C LEU A 387 -23.71 5.89 -9.60
N VAL A 388 -24.20 5.76 -10.83
CA VAL A 388 -25.61 6.00 -11.18
C VAL A 388 -26.25 4.75 -11.76
N ARG A 389 -27.58 4.65 -11.65
CA ARG A 389 -28.36 3.56 -12.27
C ARG A 389 -28.53 3.75 -13.78
N ASN A 390 -28.43 4.99 -14.26
CA ASN A 390 -28.66 5.34 -15.65
C ASN A 390 -27.77 4.50 -16.60
N PRO A 391 -28.37 3.82 -17.59
CA PRO A 391 -27.62 3.03 -18.54
C PRO A 391 -26.87 3.93 -19.53
N CYS A 392 -25.70 3.46 -19.94
CA CYS A 392 -24.91 4.02 -21.04
C CYS A 392 -24.36 2.81 -21.83
N SER A 393 -24.41 2.86 -23.16
CA SER A 393 -24.00 1.74 -24.02
C SER A 393 -22.52 1.74 -24.36
N GLN A 394 -21.84 2.86 -24.13
CA GLN A 394 -20.48 3.13 -24.54
C GLN A 394 -19.69 3.76 -23.40
N THR A 395 -18.37 3.68 -23.46
CA THR A 395 -17.49 4.42 -22.55
C THR A 395 -16.93 5.63 -23.27
N VAL A 396 -17.07 6.81 -22.65
CA VAL A 396 -16.58 8.06 -23.22
C VAL A 396 -15.62 8.69 -22.25
N THR A 397 -14.45 9.13 -22.74
CA THR A 397 -13.51 9.94 -21.96
C THR A 397 -13.30 11.28 -22.64
N ARG A 398 -13.46 12.36 -21.87
CA ARG A 398 -13.25 13.73 -22.30
C ARG A 398 -12.15 14.41 -21.47
N GLN A 399 -11.22 15.07 -22.14
CA GLN A 399 -10.34 16.05 -21.53
C GLN A 399 -10.84 17.44 -21.86
N ASN A 400 -11.10 18.22 -20.81
CA ASN A 400 -11.55 19.60 -20.93
C ASN A 400 -10.36 20.53 -21.19
N VAL A 401 -10.64 21.74 -21.68
CA VAL A 401 -9.62 22.76 -21.97
C VAL A 401 -8.70 23.08 -20.77
N ASP A 402 -9.22 23.00 -19.54
CA ASP A 402 -8.48 23.24 -18.30
C ASP A 402 -7.61 22.04 -17.86
N GLY A 403 -7.59 20.96 -18.65
CA GLY A 403 -6.87 19.71 -18.36
C GLY A 403 -7.59 18.78 -17.38
N SER A 404 -8.78 19.14 -16.90
CA SER A 404 -9.62 18.24 -16.11
C SER A 404 -10.22 17.15 -16.99
N TRP A 405 -10.61 16.03 -16.36
CA TRP A 405 -11.09 14.84 -17.05
C TRP A 405 -12.53 14.54 -16.63
N SER A 406 -13.35 14.18 -17.61
CA SER A 406 -14.70 13.64 -17.40
C SER A 406 -14.84 12.33 -18.15
N PHE A 407 -15.51 11.35 -17.58
CA PHE A 407 -15.74 10.06 -18.22
C PHE A 407 -17.02 9.38 -17.75
N CYS A 408 -17.61 8.57 -18.61
CA CYS A 408 -18.62 7.57 -18.25
C CYS A 408 -18.09 6.16 -18.54
N ILE A 409 -18.32 5.24 -17.61
CA ILE A 409 -17.89 3.83 -17.70
C ILE A 409 -19.07 2.96 -17.30
N PRO A 410 -19.83 2.39 -18.24
CA PRO A 410 -20.92 1.48 -17.94
C PRO A 410 -20.35 0.16 -17.43
N ARG A 411 -20.76 -0.27 -16.24
CA ARG A 411 -20.35 -1.57 -15.69
C ARG A 411 -21.31 -2.66 -16.17
N PRO A 412 -20.79 -3.78 -16.68
CA PRO A 412 -21.62 -4.91 -17.09
C PRO A 412 -22.35 -5.55 -15.90
N LEU A 413 -23.29 -6.45 -16.21
CA LEU A 413 -24.10 -7.19 -15.23
C LEU A 413 -24.90 -6.26 -14.31
N SER A 414 -25.51 -5.23 -14.89
CA SER A 414 -26.30 -4.21 -14.19
C SER A 414 -25.52 -3.53 -13.05
N GLY A 415 -24.20 -3.37 -13.21
CA GLY A 415 -23.32 -2.75 -12.22
C GLY A 415 -23.46 -1.23 -12.09
N GLY A 416 -24.37 -0.62 -12.87
CA GLY A 416 -24.56 0.82 -13.01
C GLY A 416 -23.47 1.48 -13.88
N THR A 417 -23.55 2.80 -14.02
CA THR A 417 -22.56 3.58 -14.78
C THR A 417 -21.73 4.43 -13.83
N ILE A 418 -20.41 4.34 -13.92
CA ILE A 418 -19.51 5.23 -13.19
C ILE A 418 -19.34 6.51 -13.98
N ILE A 419 -19.71 7.63 -13.37
CA ILE A 419 -19.43 8.98 -13.85
C ILE A 419 -18.25 9.51 -13.05
N GLY A 420 -17.18 9.87 -13.73
CA GLY A 420 -16.00 10.42 -13.09
C GLY A 420 -15.38 11.56 -13.90
N GLY A 421 -14.30 12.15 -13.40
CA GLY A 421 -13.82 11.96 -12.05
C GLY A 421 -12.71 12.94 -11.72
N THR A 422 -12.32 13.00 -10.43
CA THR A 422 -11.22 13.86 -10.00
C THR A 422 -9.87 13.14 -10.01
N LYS A 423 -8.79 13.93 -10.06
CA LYS A 423 -7.40 13.49 -9.92
C LYS A 423 -6.68 14.43 -8.96
N GLN A 424 -6.58 14.03 -7.69
CA GLN A 424 -6.05 14.88 -6.62
C GLN A 424 -4.88 14.18 -5.91
N PRO A 425 -3.64 14.37 -6.39
CA PRO A 425 -2.44 13.83 -5.75
C PRO A 425 -2.31 14.30 -4.28
N HIS A 426 -1.83 13.41 -3.41
CA HIS A 426 -1.58 13.66 -1.98
C HIS A 426 -2.80 14.16 -1.16
N ASN A 427 -4.01 14.04 -1.71
CA ASN A 427 -5.23 14.41 -0.99
C ASN A 427 -5.81 13.23 -0.21
N TYR A 428 -5.78 13.31 1.11
CA TYR A 428 -6.25 12.26 2.02
C TYR A 428 -7.66 12.52 2.54
N ASP A 429 -8.44 13.42 1.97
CA ASP A 429 -9.83 13.61 2.36
C ASP A 429 -10.66 12.35 2.00
N PRO A 430 -11.26 11.65 2.98
CA PRO A 430 -12.08 10.47 2.71
C PRO A 430 -13.48 10.82 2.20
N ASN A 431 -13.94 12.05 2.41
CA ASN A 431 -15.34 12.39 2.26
C ASN A 431 -15.63 12.81 0.82
N PRO A 432 -16.74 12.37 0.22
CA PRO A 432 -17.19 12.90 -1.06
C PRO A 432 -17.64 14.36 -0.91
N SER A 433 -17.33 15.19 -1.90
CA SER A 433 -17.81 16.57 -2.02
C SER A 433 -19.09 16.61 -2.86
N THR A 434 -20.15 17.21 -2.32
CA THR A 434 -21.43 17.41 -3.02
C THR A 434 -21.26 18.28 -4.27
N GLU A 435 -20.50 19.37 -4.17
CA GLU A 435 -20.15 20.24 -5.30
C GLU A 435 -19.44 19.47 -6.41
N THR A 436 -18.50 18.58 -6.02
CA THR A 436 -17.83 17.71 -7.00
C THR A 436 -18.83 16.79 -7.69
N ARG A 437 -19.77 16.18 -6.96
CA ARG A 437 -20.82 15.33 -7.56
C ARG A 437 -21.66 16.13 -8.55
N GLU A 438 -22.16 17.30 -8.17
CA GLU A 438 -23.00 18.15 -9.02
C GLU A 438 -22.29 18.49 -10.34
N ARG A 439 -21.02 18.88 -10.27
CA ARG A 439 -20.20 19.11 -11.47
C ARG A 439 -20.05 17.86 -12.34
N LEU A 440 -19.79 16.70 -11.74
CA LEU A 440 -19.65 15.44 -12.47
C LEU A 440 -20.94 15.08 -13.22
N LEU A 441 -22.10 15.22 -12.57
CA LEU A 441 -23.40 14.94 -13.17
C LEU A 441 -23.77 15.97 -14.26
N ALA A 442 -23.48 17.25 -14.03
CA ALA A 442 -23.70 18.29 -15.05
C ALA A 442 -22.87 18.03 -16.32
N ASN A 443 -21.60 17.67 -16.16
CA ASN A 443 -20.73 17.28 -17.27
C ASN A 443 -21.25 16.04 -17.99
N ALA A 444 -21.76 15.05 -17.24
CA ALA A 444 -22.34 13.85 -17.81
C ALA A 444 -23.59 14.12 -18.65
N ALA A 445 -24.52 14.95 -18.15
CA ALA A 445 -25.71 15.36 -18.90
C ALA A 445 -25.36 16.10 -20.19
N LYS A 446 -24.25 16.85 -20.18
CA LYS A 446 -23.82 17.67 -21.31
C LYS A 446 -23.15 16.85 -22.42
N TRP A 447 -22.36 15.83 -22.08
CA TRP A 447 -21.40 15.24 -23.02
C TRP A 447 -21.58 13.76 -23.29
N PHE A 448 -22.26 13.02 -22.41
CA PHE A 448 -22.30 11.57 -22.51
C PHE A 448 -23.67 11.09 -23.01
N PRO A 449 -23.69 10.04 -23.85
CA PRO A 449 -24.90 9.57 -24.50
C PRO A 449 -25.70 8.67 -23.56
N PHE A 450 -26.19 9.25 -22.47
CA PHE A 450 -27.21 8.63 -21.63
C PHE A 450 -28.53 8.58 -22.38
N THR A 451 -29.38 7.62 -22.01
CA THR A 451 -30.65 7.39 -22.69
C THR A 451 -31.55 8.64 -22.61
N PRO A 452 -32.25 9.05 -23.69
CA PRO A 452 -33.05 10.28 -23.72
C PRO A 452 -34.08 10.38 -22.59
N GLU A 453 -34.61 9.25 -22.14
CA GLU A 453 -35.57 9.14 -21.03
C GLU A 453 -35.01 9.66 -19.70
N SER A 454 -33.68 9.77 -19.58
CA SER A 454 -33.06 10.38 -18.42
C SER A 454 -33.28 11.90 -18.36
N GLU A 455 -33.51 12.58 -19.49
CA GLU A 455 -33.62 14.04 -19.58
C GLU A 455 -32.46 14.78 -18.86
N GLY A 456 -31.26 14.18 -18.83
CA GLY A 456 -30.10 14.72 -18.09
C GLY A 456 -30.20 14.60 -16.56
N LYS A 457 -31.18 13.85 -16.04
CA LYS A 457 -31.36 13.53 -14.62
C LYS A 457 -30.74 12.18 -14.30
N PHE A 458 -30.12 12.08 -13.12
CA PHE A 458 -29.39 10.88 -12.72
C PHE A 458 -29.93 10.29 -11.41
N ASP A 459 -30.22 8.99 -11.43
CA ASP A 459 -30.51 8.20 -10.23
C ASP A 459 -29.17 7.79 -9.58
N VAL A 460 -28.75 8.57 -8.59
CA VAL A 460 -27.49 8.38 -7.87
C VAL A 460 -27.61 7.22 -6.91
N ILE A 461 -26.82 6.16 -7.14
CA ILE A 461 -26.71 5.03 -6.22
C ILE A 461 -25.80 5.40 -5.05
N ARG A 462 -24.63 5.98 -5.34
CA ARG A 462 -23.68 6.45 -4.32
C ARG A 462 -22.56 7.31 -4.89
N ASP A 463 -21.97 8.14 -4.04
CA ASP A 463 -20.67 8.73 -4.27
C ASP A 463 -19.55 7.76 -3.90
N VAL A 464 -18.48 7.75 -4.69
CA VAL A 464 -17.32 6.89 -4.51
C VAL A 464 -16.09 7.76 -4.34
N VAL A 465 -15.34 7.55 -3.26
CA VAL A 465 -14.00 8.10 -3.08
C VAL A 465 -13.02 6.93 -3.06
N GLY A 466 -12.05 6.95 -3.96
CA GLY A 466 -10.98 5.96 -4.04
C GLY A 466 -9.61 6.61 -3.93
N ARG A 467 -8.66 5.90 -3.32
CA ARG A 467 -7.25 6.31 -3.27
C ARG A 467 -6.41 5.42 -4.17
N ARG A 468 -6.06 5.95 -5.34
CA ARG A 468 -5.22 5.25 -6.32
C ARG A 468 -3.78 5.20 -5.79
N PRO A 469 -3.15 4.02 -5.63
CA PRO A 469 -1.79 3.91 -5.12
C PRO A 469 -0.78 4.15 -6.25
N ALA A 470 -0.24 5.37 -6.32
CA ALA A 470 0.73 5.80 -7.30
C ALA A 470 2.15 5.79 -6.73
N ARG A 471 3.14 5.90 -7.61
CA ARG A 471 4.54 6.01 -7.23
C ARG A 471 5.31 6.92 -8.18
N GLU A 472 6.20 7.75 -7.65
CA GLU A 472 7.10 8.58 -8.44
C GLU A 472 8.02 7.69 -9.31
N GLY A 473 8.12 8.01 -10.60
CA GLY A 473 8.86 7.19 -11.58
C GLY A 473 8.15 5.90 -12.01
N GLY A 474 6.85 5.77 -11.70
CA GLY A 474 6.04 4.63 -12.13
C GLY A 474 6.10 3.43 -11.19
N MET A 475 5.49 2.33 -11.65
CA MET A 475 5.43 1.07 -10.90
C MET A 475 6.83 0.56 -10.55
N ARG A 476 6.98 0.04 -9.34
CA ARG A 476 8.18 -0.74 -8.96
C ARG A 476 7.92 -2.19 -9.33
N ILE A 477 8.66 -2.69 -10.31
CA ILE A 477 8.60 -4.07 -10.81
C ILE A 477 10.03 -4.61 -10.82
N GLU A 478 10.45 -5.24 -9.74
CA GLU A 478 11.83 -5.71 -9.56
C GLU A 478 11.93 -6.78 -8.48
N THR A 479 13.06 -7.49 -8.44
CA THR A 479 13.37 -8.51 -7.43
C THR A 479 14.38 -7.96 -6.42
N GLU A 480 14.07 -8.05 -5.13
CA GLU A 480 14.98 -7.78 -4.01
C GLU A 480 15.36 -9.11 -3.34
N LYS A 481 16.67 -9.38 -3.23
CA LYS A 481 17.17 -10.51 -2.45
C LYS A 481 17.22 -10.15 -0.96
N VAL A 482 16.63 -10.98 -0.11
CA VAL A 482 16.56 -10.79 1.35
C VAL A 482 17.29 -11.95 2.04
N GLY A 483 18.53 -11.71 2.46
CA GLY A 483 19.39 -12.78 3.01
C GLY A 483 19.82 -13.77 1.93
N ASP A 484 20.18 -14.99 2.33
CA ASP A 484 20.88 -15.90 1.42
C ASP A 484 19.98 -16.62 0.40
N SER A 485 18.72 -16.90 0.77
CA SER A 485 17.82 -17.79 0.01
C SER A 485 16.37 -17.29 -0.12
N ARG A 486 16.09 -16.03 0.25
CA ARG A 486 14.74 -15.46 0.15
C ARG A 486 14.69 -14.25 -0.78
N PHE A 487 13.55 -14.08 -1.42
CA PHE A 487 13.33 -13.04 -2.43
C PHE A 487 12.00 -12.34 -2.21
N VAL A 488 11.99 -11.02 -2.39
CA VAL A 488 10.78 -10.21 -2.50
C VAL A 488 10.69 -9.69 -3.93
N VAL A 489 9.62 -10.03 -4.64
CA VAL A 489 9.34 -9.48 -5.97
C VAL A 489 8.30 -8.38 -5.80
N HIS A 490 8.66 -7.16 -6.15
CA HIS A 490 7.79 -5.99 -6.01
C HIS A 490 6.94 -5.80 -7.28
N ALA A 491 5.67 -5.49 -7.11
CA ALA A 491 4.75 -5.14 -8.20
C ALA A 491 3.64 -4.20 -7.69
N TYR A 492 3.97 -2.92 -7.55
CA TYR A 492 3.05 -1.93 -6.95
C TYR A 492 3.27 -0.52 -7.51
N GLY A 493 2.38 0.42 -7.16
CA GLY A 493 2.44 1.81 -7.62
C GLY A 493 1.71 2.09 -8.95
N ALA A 494 0.69 1.29 -9.30
CA ALA A 494 0.00 1.35 -10.59
C ALA A 494 -0.85 2.61 -10.84
N GLY A 495 -1.02 3.47 -9.83
CA GLY A 495 -1.82 4.68 -9.93
C GLY A 495 -3.25 4.39 -10.41
N GLY A 496 -3.67 5.09 -11.46
CA GLY A 496 -5.00 4.93 -12.06
C GLY A 496 -5.13 3.79 -13.06
N ARG A 497 -4.05 3.08 -13.40
CA ARG A 497 -3.99 2.12 -14.51
C ARG A 497 -3.96 0.66 -14.06
N GLY A 498 -4.25 0.38 -12.79
CA GLY A 498 -4.09 -0.95 -12.21
C GLY A 498 -4.84 -2.08 -12.91
N PHE A 499 -6.06 -1.84 -13.42
CA PHE A 499 -6.80 -2.86 -14.18
C PHE A 499 -6.27 -3.00 -15.60
N GLU A 500 -6.01 -1.87 -16.26
CA GLU A 500 -5.51 -1.77 -17.63
C GLU A 500 -4.16 -2.46 -17.83
N LEU A 501 -3.30 -2.46 -16.80
CA LEU A 501 -1.97 -3.08 -16.84
C LEU A 501 -1.92 -4.46 -16.17
N SER A 502 -3.03 -4.94 -15.59
CA SER A 502 -3.00 -6.00 -14.58
C SER A 502 -2.42 -7.33 -15.03
N TRP A 503 -2.70 -7.78 -16.25
CA TRP A 503 -2.23 -9.07 -16.75
C TRP A 503 -0.82 -8.97 -17.34
N GLY A 504 -0.49 -7.87 -18.00
CA GLY A 504 0.88 -7.62 -18.46
C GLY A 504 1.88 -7.45 -17.32
N VAL A 505 1.50 -6.72 -16.26
CA VAL A 505 2.31 -6.63 -15.02
C VAL A 505 2.49 -8.01 -14.39
N ALA A 506 1.43 -8.84 -14.38
CA ALA A 506 1.52 -10.21 -13.88
C ALA A 506 2.47 -11.07 -14.73
N GLY A 507 2.45 -10.92 -16.06
CA GLY A 507 3.40 -11.55 -16.97
C GLY A 507 4.85 -11.14 -16.70
N ASP A 508 5.10 -9.85 -16.49
CA ASP A 508 6.43 -9.33 -16.14
C ASP A 508 6.92 -9.86 -14.79
N VAL A 509 6.05 -9.99 -13.79
CA VAL A 509 6.39 -10.62 -12.51
C VAL A 509 6.79 -12.08 -12.70
N VAL A 510 6.03 -12.85 -13.48
CA VAL A 510 6.37 -14.25 -13.77
C VAL A 510 7.71 -14.35 -14.50
N LYS A 511 7.96 -13.50 -15.50
CA LYS A 511 9.26 -13.44 -16.21
C LYS A 511 10.40 -13.13 -15.23
N LEU A 512 10.23 -12.14 -14.37
CA LEU A 512 11.23 -11.80 -13.33
C LEU A 512 11.48 -12.97 -12.38
N MET A 513 10.43 -13.65 -11.93
CA MET A 513 10.57 -14.82 -11.07
C MET A 513 11.30 -15.96 -11.78
N ALA A 514 10.99 -16.22 -13.05
CA ALA A 514 11.65 -17.24 -13.86
C ALA A 514 13.13 -16.92 -14.08
N SER A 515 13.47 -15.69 -14.50
CA SER A 515 14.86 -15.25 -14.71
C SER A 515 15.72 -15.30 -13.44
N ASN A 516 15.10 -15.22 -12.26
CA ASN A 516 15.77 -15.36 -10.97
C ASN A 516 15.73 -16.80 -10.41
N GLY A 517 15.25 -17.78 -11.18
CA GLY A 517 15.16 -19.19 -10.75
C GLY A 517 14.16 -19.42 -9.60
N LEU A 518 13.18 -18.53 -9.44
CA LEU A 518 12.18 -18.57 -8.36
C LEU A 518 10.96 -19.43 -8.73
N LEU A 519 10.79 -19.72 -10.01
CA LEU A 519 9.83 -20.69 -10.54
C LEU A 519 10.63 -21.93 -10.98
N VAL A 520 10.17 -23.10 -10.58
CA VAL A 520 10.76 -24.36 -11.04
C VAL A 520 10.20 -24.59 -12.45
N GLY A 521 11.08 -24.75 -13.44
CA GLY A 521 10.75 -24.67 -14.87
C GLY A 521 9.59 -25.53 -15.35
N GLU A 522 9.04 -25.12 -16.49
CA GLU A 522 8.01 -25.81 -17.28
C GLU A 522 8.26 -27.31 -17.38
N LYS A 523 7.15 -28.07 -17.43
CA LYS A 523 7.16 -29.39 -18.06
C LYS A 523 7.83 -29.24 -19.42
N ALA A 524 8.94 -29.94 -19.64
CA ALA A 524 9.29 -30.38 -20.98
C ALA A 524 8.07 -31.16 -21.51
N SER A 525 7.35 -30.56 -22.45
CA SER A 525 6.43 -31.26 -23.31
C SER A 525 7.24 -32.31 -24.08
N LEU A 526 6.93 -33.59 -23.83
CA LEU A 526 7.24 -34.70 -24.74
C LEU A 526 6.26 -34.67 -25.91
#